data_AF-A0A8C2INU3-F1
#
_entry.id   AF-A0A8C2INU3-F1
#
_cell.length_a   1.000
_cell.length_b   1.000
_cell.length_c   1.000
_cell.angle_alpha   90.00
_cell.angle_beta   90.00
_cell.angle_gamma   90.00
#
_symmetry.space_group_name_H-M   'P 1'
#
loop_
_entity.id
_entity.type
_entity.pdbx_description
1 polymer ?
#
loop_
_entity_poly.entity_id
_entity_poly.type
_entity_poly.pdbx_seq_one_letter_code
_entity_poly.pdbx_strand_id
1 'polypeptide(L)'
;TQNSCIIGAPALNNLLVSPEITLTEGSKIFATWKNPPPPVYMEFFIFNVTNPDQFLKGEAKPHVTTMGPYTYREYRPKHNVSFVHSGTKVAAYTKKIFVFEPEKSVGDPKIDLVTTVNIPAVVRFWVSSGISMYMGSIGTTMFMTHTVQELLWGFKDPLLTRLKTIKPETDEYFGLMLHVSLRSDAYLWILLQ
;
A
#
# COMPACT_ATOMS: atom_id res chain seq x y z
N THR A 1 3.01 15.91 -19.85
CA THR A 1 3.98 15.15 -19.02
C THR A 1 3.89 15.70 -17.61
N GLN A 2 3.94 14.81 -16.60
CA GLN A 2 3.62 15.01 -15.16
C GLN A 2 2.14 15.10 -14.79
N ASN A 3 1.65 14.05 -14.13
CA ASN A 3 0.55 14.16 -13.16
C ASN A 3 1.11 13.79 -11.78
N SER A 4 1.62 14.79 -11.08
CA SER A 4 1.82 14.76 -9.63
C SER A 4 0.45 14.77 -8.95
N CYS A 5 0.24 13.92 -7.95
CA CYS A 5 -1.00 13.88 -7.18
C CYS A 5 -1.04 15.04 -6.17
N ILE A 6 -1.96 15.99 -6.38
CA ILE A 6 -2.36 17.01 -5.40
C ILE A 6 -3.62 16.50 -4.70
N ILE A 7 -3.60 16.43 -3.36
CA ILE A 7 -4.78 16.11 -2.55
C ILE A 7 -5.70 17.32 -2.54
N GLY A 8 -6.83 17.22 -3.24
CA GLY A 8 -7.87 18.24 -3.30
C GLY A 8 -8.76 18.01 -4.52
N ALA A 9 -9.75 17.12 -4.40
CA ALA A 9 -10.74 16.94 -5.46
C ALA A 9 -11.81 18.03 -5.36
N PRO A 10 -12.06 18.86 -6.39
CA PRO A 10 -13.37 19.42 -6.59
C PRO A 10 -14.21 18.40 -7.38
N ALA A 11 -15.45 18.24 -6.94
CA ALA A 11 -16.46 17.44 -7.63
C ALA A 11 -16.64 17.93 -9.07
N LEU A 12 -16.48 17.02 -10.03
CA LEU A 12 -16.99 17.17 -11.39
C LEU A 12 -17.89 15.97 -11.69
N ASN A 13 -19.17 16.17 -11.35
CA ASN A 13 -20.27 15.35 -11.83
C ASN A 13 -20.44 15.54 -13.34
N ASN A 14 -20.90 14.48 -14.00
CA ASN A 14 -21.43 14.41 -15.36
C ASN A 14 -20.39 14.15 -16.48
N LEU A 15 -19.82 12.93 -16.48
CA LEU A 15 -19.61 12.23 -17.76
C LEU A 15 -20.68 11.14 -17.87
N LEU A 16 -21.40 11.19 -18.99
CA LEU A 16 -22.51 10.35 -19.38
C LEU A 16 -22.17 8.86 -19.24
N VAL A 17 -22.66 8.23 -18.16
CA VAL A 17 -22.69 6.78 -18.03
C VAL A 17 -23.85 6.31 -18.90
N SER A 18 -23.52 5.77 -20.08
CA SER A 18 -24.45 5.02 -20.91
C SER A 18 -25.13 3.92 -20.09
N PRO A 19 -26.44 3.70 -20.25
CA PRO A 19 -27.15 2.65 -19.52
C PRO A 19 -26.61 1.29 -19.96
N GLU A 20 -26.55 0.35 -19.02
CA GLU A 20 -26.37 -1.09 -19.27
C GLU A 20 -24.97 -1.57 -19.71
N ILE A 21 -24.06 -1.69 -18.72
CA ILE A 21 -22.91 -2.60 -18.81
C ILE A 21 -23.27 -3.87 -18.04
N THR A 22 -24.11 -4.73 -18.60
CA THR A 22 -24.43 -6.03 -18.00
C THR A 22 -23.27 -7.00 -18.26
N LEU A 23 -22.67 -7.58 -17.21
CA LEU A 23 -21.67 -8.65 -17.38
C LEU A 23 -22.40 -9.94 -17.76
N THR A 24 -22.56 -10.19 -19.06
CA THR A 24 -23.14 -11.44 -19.56
C THR A 24 -22.05 -12.42 -19.98
N GLU A 25 -22.22 -13.70 -19.69
CA GLU A 25 -21.30 -14.77 -20.10
C GLU A 25 -21.15 -14.78 -21.64
N GLY A 26 -19.90 -14.82 -22.13
CA GLY A 26 -19.58 -14.78 -23.57
C GLY A 26 -19.50 -13.38 -24.19
N SER A 27 -19.85 -12.31 -23.47
CA SER A 27 -19.71 -10.94 -23.98
C SER A 27 -18.24 -10.49 -24.04
N LYS A 28 -17.92 -9.58 -24.98
CA LYS A 28 -16.59 -8.94 -25.03
C LYS A 28 -16.26 -8.18 -23.74
N ILE A 29 -17.27 -7.59 -23.11
CA ILE A 29 -17.15 -6.86 -21.84
C ILE A 29 -16.76 -7.82 -20.72
N PHE A 30 -17.36 -9.02 -20.66
CA PHE A 30 -16.98 -10.06 -19.71
C PHE A 30 -15.55 -10.55 -19.94
N ALA A 31 -15.12 -10.72 -21.20
CA ALA A 31 -13.74 -11.11 -21.52
C ALA A 31 -12.72 -10.06 -21.06
N THR A 32 -12.98 -8.77 -21.30
CA THR A 32 -12.16 -7.64 -20.84
C THR A 32 -12.21 -7.46 -19.32
N TRP A 33 -13.36 -7.68 -18.69
CA TRP A 33 -13.47 -7.62 -17.23
C TRP A 33 -12.72 -8.78 -16.56
N LYS A 34 -12.79 -9.98 -17.14
CA LYS A 34 -12.07 -11.18 -16.67
C LYS A 34 -10.56 -11.02 -16.85
N ASN A 35 -10.13 -10.45 -17.97
CA ASN A 35 -8.73 -10.18 -18.31
C ASN A 35 -8.56 -8.70 -18.71
N PRO A 36 -8.41 -7.79 -17.73
CA PRO A 36 -8.27 -6.37 -18.01
C PRO A 36 -7.01 -6.08 -18.84
N PRO A 37 -7.13 -5.32 -19.95
CA PRO A 37 -6.00 -4.89 -20.77
C PRO A 37 -5.25 -3.73 -20.08
N PRO A 38 -4.16 -3.24 -20.71
CA PRO A 38 -2.74 -3.42 -20.35
C PRO A 38 -2.39 -3.13 -18.88
N PRO A 39 -1.19 -3.51 -18.40
CA PRO A 39 -0.88 -3.46 -16.98
C PRO A 39 -0.92 -2.04 -16.42
N VAL A 40 -1.46 -1.91 -15.21
CA VAL A 40 -1.40 -0.69 -14.42
C VAL A 40 -0.03 -0.64 -13.76
N TYR A 41 0.71 0.45 -13.93
CA TYR A 41 1.95 0.69 -13.21
C TYR A 41 1.67 1.51 -11.95
N MET A 42 2.30 1.13 -10.86
CA MET A 42 2.35 1.85 -9.60
C MET A 42 3.77 2.30 -9.35
N GLU A 43 3.95 3.60 -9.19
CA GLU A 43 5.24 4.23 -8.93
C GLU A 43 5.27 4.71 -7.48
N PHE A 44 6.26 4.29 -6.71
CA PHE A 44 6.46 4.74 -5.34
C PHE A 44 7.56 5.79 -5.25
N PHE A 45 7.26 6.90 -4.57
CA PHE A 45 8.19 7.95 -4.21
C PHE A 45 8.25 8.04 -2.68
N ILE A 46 9.43 7.90 -2.10
CA ILE A 46 9.61 7.81 -0.66
C ILE A 46 10.50 8.97 -0.20
N PHE A 47 10.12 9.62 0.89
CA PHE A 47 10.92 10.65 1.51
C PHE A 47 11.94 10.02 2.46
N ASN A 48 13.22 10.19 2.12
CA ASN A 48 14.37 9.81 2.93
C ASN A 48 14.85 10.99 3.78
N VAL A 49 14.87 10.81 5.09
CA VAL A 49 15.34 11.81 6.06
C VAL A 49 16.86 11.74 6.17
N THR A 50 17.55 12.85 5.90
CA THR A 50 19.04 12.86 5.85
C THR A 50 19.70 13.35 7.12
N ASN A 51 18.95 13.99 8.04
CA ASN A 51 19.48 14.52 9.31
C ASN A 51 18.64 14.10 10.54
N PRO A 52 18.29 12.81 10.72
CA PRO A 52 17.42 12.37 11.80
C PRO A 52 17.95 12.79 13.18
N ASP A 53 19.25 12.66 13.45
CA ASP A 53 19.84 12.96 14.77
C ASP A 53 19.77 14.45 15.12
N GLN A 54 20.05 15.34 14.16
CA GLN A 54 19.99 16.79 14.38
C GLN A 54 18.56 17.24 14.63
N PHE A 55 17.60 16.64 13.92
CA PHE A 55 16.19 16.91 14.15
C PHE A 55 15.75 16.45 15.55
N LEU A 56 16.18 15.27 15.99
CA LEU A 56 15.85 14.76 17.33
C LEU A 56 16.43 15.60 18.47
N LYS A 57 17.60 16.21 18.26
CA LYS A 57 18.23 17.12 19.23
C LYS A 57 17.64 18.54 19.21
N GLY A 58 16.72 18.83 18.30
CA GLY A 58 16.17 20.17 18.10
C GLY A 58 17.16 21.17 17.50
N GLU A 59 18.27 20.68 16.95
CA GLU A 59 19.35 21.50 16.39
C GLU A 59 19.00 22.01 14.98
N ALA A 60 18.19 21.25 14.22
CA ALA A 60 17.80 21.59 12.86
C ALA A 60 16.38 21.11 12.52
N LYS A 61 15.78 21.70 11.48
CA LYS A 61 14.55 21.19 10.84
C LYS A 61 14.86 19.90 10.06
N PRO A 62 13.87 19.01 9.84
CA PRO A 62 14.11 17.77 9.13
C PRO A 62 14.40 18.06 7.65
N HIS A 63 15.50 17.50 7.15
CA HIS A 63 15.91 17.51 5.76
C HIS A 63 15.46 16.21 5.12
N VAL A 64 14.76 16.33 3.99
CA VAL A 64 14.22 15.18 3.26
C VAL A 64 14.68 15.20 1.82
N THR A 65 14.92 14.03 1.27
CA THR A 65 15.24 13.80 -0.14
C THR A 65 14.25 12.78 -0.70
N THR A 66 13.74 13.00 -1.90
CA THR A 66 12.79 12.07 -2.52
C THR A 66 13.55 10.99 -3.28
N MET A 67 13.29 9.73 -2.96
CA MET A 67 13.80 8.56 -3.67
C MET A 67 12.66 7.95 -4.49
N GLY A 68 12.88 7.78 -5.79
CA GLY A 68 11.93 7.13 -6.70
C GLY A 68 12.10 7.59 -8.15
N PRO A 69 11.30 7.01 -9.07
CA PRO A 69 10.25 6.03 -8.79
C PRO A 69 10.81 4.63 -8.50
N TYR A 70 10.12 3.87 -7.64
CA TYR A 70 10.20 2.41 -7.61
C TYR A 70 8.93 1.86 -8.24
N THR A 71 9.06 1.29 -9.43
CA THR A 71 7.92 0.98 -10.30
C THR A 71 7.54 -0.49 -10.19
N TYR A 72 6.26 -0.74 -9.92
CA TYR A 72 5.67 -2.07 -9.90
C TYR A 72 4.52 -2.16 -10.89
N ARG A 73 4.50 -3.23 -11.65
CA ARG A 73 3.40 -3.62 -12.51
C ARG A 73 2.36 -4.40 -11.72
N GLU A 74 1.13 -3.90 -11.69
CA GLU A 74 0.00 -4.56 -11.04
C GLU A 74 -0.77 -5.44 -12.03
N TYR A 75 -0.84 -6.73 -11.72
CA TYR A 75 -1.72 -7.69 -12.39
C TYR A 75 -2.93 -8.00 -11.49
N ARG A 76 -4.13 -7.97 -12.09
CA ARG A 76 -5.40 -8.24 -11.42
C ARG A 76 -6.18 -9.36 -12.12
N PRO A 77 -5.64 -10.60 -12.22
CA PRO A 77 -6.40 -11.70 -12.79
C PRO A 77 -7.64 -12.01 -11.95
N LYS A 78 -8.78 -12.22 -12.61
CA LYS A 78 -10.00 -12.69 -11.96
C LYS A 78 -10.07 -14.22 -12.05
N HIS A 79 -10.04 -14.89 -10.90
CA HIS A 79 -10.19 -16.35 -10.78
C HIS A 79 -11.57 -16.73 -10.22
N ASN A 80 -11.96 -17.98 -10.44
CA ASN A 80 -13.20 -18.58 -9.91
C ASN A 80 -14.44 -17.72 -10.17
N VAL A 81 -14.56 -17.23 -11.40
CA VAL A 81 -15.72 -16.46 -11.83
C VAL A 81 -16.93 -17.40 -11.90
N SER A 82 -17.93 -17.16 -11.06
CA SER A 82 -19.20 -17.89 -11.09
C SER A 82 -20.38 -16.93 -11.09
N PHE A 83 -21.39 -17.26 -11.88
CA PHE A 83 -22.68 -16.58 -11.87
C PHE A 83 -23.53 -17.16 -10.73
N VAL A 84 -24.00 -16.29 -9.85
CA VAL A 84 -24.79 -16.63 -8.66
C VAL A 84 -26.14 -15.90 -8.76
N HIS A 85 -27.15 -16.40 -8.04
CA HIS A 85 -28.50 -15.82 -8.02
C HIS A 85 -29.13 -15.77 -9.43
N SER A 86 -29.20 -16.93 -10.10
CA SER A 86 -29.82 -17.04 -11.42
C SER A 86 -29.24 -16.11 -12.49
N GLY A 87 -27.96 -15.74 -12.38
CA GLY A 87 -27.27 -14.91 -13.37
C GLY A 87 -27.30 -13.40 -13.10
N THR A 88 -27.83 -12.93 -11.96
CA THR A 88 -27.83 -11.49 -11.61
C THR A 88 -26.66 -11.06 -10.74
N LYS A 89 -25.81 -11.99 -10.28
CA LYS A 89 -24.59 -11.66 -9.55
C LYS A 89 -23.41 -12.44 -10.10
N VAL A 90 -22.23 -11.82 -10.09
CA VAL A 90 -20.97 -12.50 -10.39
C VAL A 90 -20.10 -12.50 -9.15
N ALA A 91 -19.72 -13.70 -8.72
CA ALA A 91 -18.67 -13.88 -7.73
C ALA A 91 -17.34 -14.06 -8.48
N ALA A 92 -16.31 -13.32 -8.08
CA ALA A 92 -14.97 -13.51 -8.60
C ALA A 92 -13.91 -13.17 -7.54
N TYR A 93 -12.83 -13.93 -7.58
CA TYR A 93 -11.65 -13.73 -6.77
C TYR A 93 -10.64 -12.88 -7.57
N THR A 94 -10.12 -11.80 -7.00
CA THR A 94 -9.15 -10.94 -7.68
C THR A 94 -7.85 -10.89 -6.89
N LYS A 95 -6.89 -11.74 -7.28
CA LYS A 95 -5.54 -11.67 -6.73
C LYS A 95 -4.84 -10.45 -7.29
N LYS A 96 -4.23 -9.63 -6.42
CA LYS A 96 -3.37 -8.53 -6.84
C LYS A 96 -1.93 -9.01 -6.79
N ILE A 97 -1.25 -8.97 -7.92
CA ILE A 97 0.16 -9.36 -8.02
C ILE A 97 0.94 -8.12 -8.44
N PHE A 98 1.96 -7.77 -7.67
CA PHE A 98 2.86 -6.66 -7.95
C PHE A 98 4.20 -7.22 -8.42
N VAL A 99 4.63 -6.85 -9.63
CA VAL A 99 5.90 -7.27 -10.22
C VAL A 99 6.79 -6.06 -10.37
N PHE A 100 7.98 -6.09 -9.77
CA PHE A 100 8.92 -4.97 -9.84
C PHE A 100 9.49 -4.80 -11.25
N GLU A 101 9.59 -3.55 -11.72
CA GLU A 101 10.07 -3.17 -13.04
C GLU A 101 11.41 -2.40 -12.90
N PRO A 102 12.57 -3.08 -12.96
CA PRO A 102 13.86 -2.45 -12.72
C PRO A 102 14.20 -1.36 -13.73
N GLU A 103 13.86 -1.56 -15.01
CA GLU A 103 14.12 -0.59 -16.10
C GLU A 103 13.33 0.72 -15.96
N LYS A 104 12.26 0.72 -15.16
CA LYS A 104 11.41 1.88 -14.89
C LYS A 104 11.64 2.44 -13.48
N SER A 105 12.68 1.99 -12.79
CA SER A 105 12.96 2.34 -11.40
C SER A 105 14.32 3.00 -11.25
N VAL A 106 14.45 3.85 -10.23
CA VAL A 106 15.71 4.57 -9.95
C VAL A 106 16.80 3.67 -9.38
N GLY A 107 16.41 2.55 -8.74
CA GLY A 107 17.33 1.63 -8.07
C GLY A 107 16.64 0.32 -7.67
N ASP A 108 17.33 -0.51 -6.87
CA ASP A 108 16.81 -1.80 -6.41
C ASP A 108 16.16 -1.65 -5.02
N PRO A 109 14.83 -1.85 -4.90
CA PRO A 109 14.14 -1.66 -3.64
C PRO A 109 14.60 -2.63 -2.54
N LYS A 110 15.26 -3.75 -2.88
CA LYS A 110 15.82 -4.70 -1.91
C LYS A 110 17.16 -4.24 -1.31
N ILE A 111 17.80 -3.26 -1.93
CA ILE A 111 19.13 -2.78 -1.54
C ILE A 111 19.02 -1.34 -1.02
N ASP A 112 18.22 -0.51 -1.67
CA ASP A 112 18.11 0.91 -1.35
C ASP A 112 17.50 1.10 0.04
N LEU A 113 18.28 1.71 0.92
CA LEU A 113 17.89 2.02 2.30
C LEU A 113 17.22 3.39 2.36
N VAL A 114 16.14 3.46 3.13
CA VAL A 114 15.42 4.69 3.42
C VAL A 114 15.23 4.86 4.91
N THR A 115 15.59 6.04 5.40
CA THR A 115 15.32 6.47 6.76
C THR A 115 14.03 7.28 6.79
N THR A 116 13.03 6.79 7.51
CA THR A 116 11.73 7.44 7.64
C THR A 116 11.21 7.34 9.07
N VAL A 117 10.09 8.00 9.34
CA VAL A 117 9.45 7.96 10.66
C VAL A 117 9.04 6.53 10.97
N ASN A 118 9.27 6.09 12.21
CA ASN A 118 8.79 4.81 12.71
C ASN A 118 7.27 4.89 12.93
N ILE A 119 6.50 4.60 11.86
CA ILE A 119 5.04 4.75 11.85
C ILE A 119 4.37 3.90 12.94
N PRO A 120 4.69 2.60 13.14
CA PRO A 120 4.13 1.82 14.24
C PRO A 120 4.35 2.44 15.62
N ALA A 121 5.57 2.93 15.88
CA ALA A 121 5.90 3.58 17.14
C ALA A 121 5.11 4.88 17.29
N VAL A 122 5.18 5.77 16.30
CA VAL A 122 4.56 7.11 16.37
C VAL A 122 3.06 7.02 16.53
N VAL A 123 2.36 6.16 15.79
CA VAL A 123 0.90 5.98 15.91
C VAL A 123 0.50 5.55 17.31
N ARG A 124 1.26 4.63 17.92
CA ARG A 124 0.98 4.16 19.28
C ARG A 124 1.29 5.21 20.34
N PHE A 125 2.40 5.92 20.19
CA PHE A 125 2.87 6.85 21.20
C PHE A 125 2.19 8.22 21.14
N TRP A 126 1.73 8.67 19.96
CA TRP A 126 0.92 9.89 19.86
C TRP A 126 -0.34 9.86 20.73
N VAL A 127 -0.82 8.66 21.10
CA VAL A 127 -1.98 8.46 21.96
C VAL A 127 -1.62 8.51 23.46
N SER A 128 -0.33 8.52 23.82
CA SER A 128 0.14 8.54 25.21
C SER A 128 1.12 9.68 25.46
N SER A 129 0.84 10.55 26.42
CA SER A 129 1.65 11.75 26.74
C SER A 129 3.09 11.49 27.24
N GLY A 130 3.61 10.26 27.17
CA GLY A 130 4.92 9.82 27.69
C GLY A 130 5.88 9.25 26.63
N ILE A 131 5.80 9.74 25.39
CA ILE A 131 6.51 9.22 24.21
C ILE A 131 8.02 9.00 24.44
N SER A 132 8.72 9.98 25.02
CA SER A 132 10.17 9.94 25.17
C SER A 132 10.66 8.90 26.17
N MET A 133 9.97 8.77 27.32
CA MET A 133 10.37 7.85 28.40
C MET A 133 10.11 6.39 28.02
N TYR A 134 9.03 6.13 27.28
CA TYR A 134 8.68 4.77 26.85
C TYR A 134 9.47 4.31 25.61
N MET A 135 9.79 5.20 24.66
CA MET A 135 10.70 4.88 23.54
C MET A 135 12.09 4.43 24.02
N GLY A 136 12.62 5.08 25.05
CA GLY A 136 13.91 4.72 25.66
C GLY A 136 13.91 3.36 26.37
N SER A 137 12.79 2.93 26.95
CA SER A 137 12.72 1.66 27.70
C SER A 137 12.52 0.42 26.81
N ILE A 138 11.89 0.59 25.66
CA ILE A 138 11.68 -0.49 24.68
C ILE A 138 12.78 -0.56 23.60
N GLY A 139 13.67 0.43 23.57
CA GLY A 139 14.77 0.51 22.61
C GLY A 139 14.33 0.87 21.19
N THR A 140 13.22 1.61 21.02
CA THR A 140 12.78 2.05 19.69
C THR A 140 12.92 3.54 19.48
N THR A 141 13.40 3.89 18.30
CA THR A 141 13.68 5.25 17.86
C THR A 141 12.49 5.85 17.10
N MET A 142 12.39 7.19 17.08
CA MET A 142 11.40 7.92 16.29
C MET A 142 11.57 7.72 14.77
N PHE A 143 12.79 7.43 14.33
CA PHE A 143 13.11 7.08 12.95
C PHE A 143 13.50 5.62 12.86
N MET A 144 13.25 5.02 11.71
CA MET A 144 13.66 3.67 11.36
C MET A 144 14.32 3.69 9.98
N THR A 145 15.25 2.77 9.76
CA THR A 145 15.91 2.59 8.47
C THR A 145 15.64 1.18 7.99
N HIS A 146 15.04 1.07 6.80
CA HIS A 146 14.70 -0.20 6.17
C HIS A 146 14.96 -0.12 4.67
N THR A 147 15.03 -1.26 4.01
CA THR A 147 14.99 -1.30 2.54
C THR A 147 13.63 -0.82 2.05
N VAL A 148 13.56 -0.28 0.84
CA VAL A 148 12.29 0.12 0.22
C VAL A 148 11.33 -1.07 0.10
N GLN A 149 11.84 -2.25 -0.20
CA GLN A 149 11.08 -3.50 -0.28
C GLN A 149 10.43 -3.84 1.06
N GLU A 150 11.18 -3.77 2.15
CA GLU A 150 10.66 -4.01 3.51
C GLU A 150 9.60 -2.97 3.89
N LEU A 151 9.88 -1.69 3.65
CA LEU A 151 8.95 -0.60 3.98
C LEU A 151 7.60 -0.75 3.25
N LEU A 152 7.64 -1.11 1.96
CA LEU A 152 6.43 -1.28 1.16
C LEU A 152 5.70 -2.58 1.51
N TRP A 153 6.39 -3.71 1.51
CA TRP A 153 5.74 -5.02 1.48
C TRP A 153 5.69 -5.73 2.82
N GLY A 154 6.42 -5.24 3.83
CA GLY A 154 6.40 -5.80 5.17
C GLY A 154 7.79 -6.08 5.71
N PHE A 155 7.99 -5.71 6.97
CA PHE A 155 9.06 -6.23 7.82
C PHE A 155 8.50 -6.59 9.20
N LYS A 156 9.21 -7.45 9.93
CA LYS A 156 8.84 -7.81 11.29
C LYS A 156 9.22 -6.67 12.23
N ASP A 157 8.23 -6.04 12.85
CA ASP A 157 8.47 -4.89 13.74
C ASP A 157 8.63 -5.36 15.20
N PRO A 158 9.68 -4.93 15.93
CA PRO A 158 9.89 -5.32 17.33
C PRO A 158 8.79 -4.88 18.28
N LEU A 159 8.14 -3.72 18.06
CA LEU A 159 7.05 -3.24 18.90
C LEU A 159 5.80 -4.07 18.69
N LEU A 160 5.44 -4.31 17.44
CA LEU A 160 4.30 -5.14 17.06
C LEU A 160 4.46 -6.58 17.55
N THR A 161 5.68 -7.14 17.45
CA THR A 161 6.01 -8.46 17.99
C THR A 161 5.74 -8.54 19.50
N ARG A 162 6.18 -7.53 20.28
CA ARG A 162 5.91 -7.47 21.73
C ARG A 162 4.44 -7.25 22.04
N LEU A 163 3.75 -6.44 21.23
CA LEU A 163 2.31 -6.20 21.38
C LEU A 163 1.50 -7.46 21.18
N LYS A 164 1.88 -8.32 20.23
CA LYS A 164 1.19 -9.59 20.01
C LYS A 164 1.21 -10.50 21.23
N THR A 165 2.27 -10.46 22.04
CA THR A 165 2.33 -11.21 23.31
C THR A 165 1.27 -10.74 24.31
N ILE A 166 0.86 -9.46 24.26
CA ILE A 166 -0.14 -8.86 25.15
C ILE A 166 -1.54 -8.96 24.52
N LYS A 167 -1.63 -8.80 23.21
CA LYS A 167 -2.83 -8.71 22.38
C LYS A 167 -2.68 -9.61 21.16
N PRO A 168 -3.06 -10.90 21.26
CA PRO A 168 -2.84 -11.91 20.23
C PRO A 168 -3.39 -11.57 18.84
N GLU A 169 -4.36 -10.66 18.77
CA GLU A 169 -4.99 -10.16 17.54
C GLU A 169 -4.12 -9.19 16.72
N THR A 170 -2.98 -8.74 17.27
CA THR A 170 -2.11 -7.75 16.62
C THR A 170 -1.20 -8.43 15.59
N ASP A 171 -1.08 -7.84 14.39
CA ASP A 171 -0.11 -8.27 13.37
C ASP A 171 1.33 -7.97 13.85
N GLU A 172 2.28 -8.88 13.63
CA GLU A 172 3.72 -8.67 13.96
C GLU A 172 4.49 -7.92 12.87
N TYR A 173 3.88 -7.77 11.69
CA TYR A 173 4.51 -7.22 10.51
C TYR A 173 3.93 -5.85 10.19
N PHE A 174 4.80 -4.94 9.76
CA PHE A 174 4.41 -3.63 9.26
C PHE A 174 4.90 -3.45 7.83
N GLY A 175 4.03 -3.00 6.94
CA GLY A 175 4.39 -2.57 5.60
C GLY A 175 3.28 -1.71 5.01
N LEU A 176 3.62 -0.67 4.26
CA LEU A 176 2.66 0.30 3.73
C LEU A 176 1.61 -0.33 2.80
N MET A 177 2.00 -1.39 2.10
CA MET A 177 1.19 -2.13 1.13
C MET A 177 0.91 -3.57 1.57
N LEU A 178 1.27 -3.95 2.81
CA LEU A 178 1.14 -5.31 3.33
C LEU A 178 -0.32 -5.79 3.22
N HIS A 179 -1.28 -5.06 3.78
CA HIS A 179 -2.70 -5.45 3.71
C HIS A 179 -3.29 -5.36 2.30
N VAL A 180 -2.72 -4.58 1.39
CA VAL A 180 -3.17 -4.54 -0.01
C VAL A 180 -2.76 -5.83 -0.74
N SER A 181 -1.57 -6.35 -0.42
CA SER A 181 -1.11 -7.64 -0.93
C SER A 181 -1.90 -8.81 -0.32
N LEU A 182 -2.18 -8.78 0.99
CA LEU A 182 -2.87 -9.85 1.72
C LEU A 182 -4.40 -9.86 1.55
N ARG A 183 -5.07 -8.70 1.51
CA ARG A 183 -6.55 -8.61 1.38
C ARG A 183 -7.04 -8.88 -0.04
N SER A 184 -6.15 -9.15 -0.99
CA SER A 184 -6.54 -9.58 -2.33
C SER A 184 -7.31 -10.91 -2.36
N ASP A 185 -7.46 -11.57 -1.20
CA ASP A 185 -8.26 -12.78 -1.02
C ASP A 185 -9.77 -12.56 -0.73
N ALA A 186 -10.26 -11.31 -0.72
CA ALA A 186 -11.65 -11.01 -0.38
C ALA A 186 -12.63 -11.19 -1.55
N TYR A 187 -13.79 -11.81 -1.29
CA TYR A 187 -14.91 -11.94 -2.24
C TYR A 187 -15.44 -10.56 -2.65
N LEU A 188 -15.42 -10.27 -3.95
CA LEU A 188 -16.10 -9.11 -4.53
C LEU A 188 -17.44 -9.57 -5.12
N TRP A 189 -18.54 -9.11 -4.52
CA TRP A 189 -19.88 -9.26 -5.10
C TRP A 189 -20.12 -8.11 -6.07
N ILE A 190 -20.23 -8.39 -7.36
CA ILE A 190 -20.69 -7.40 -8.34
C ILE A 190 -22.16 -7.70 -8.63
N LEU A 191 -23.03 -6.71 -8.37
CA LEU A 191 -24.42 -6.75 -8.79
C LEU A 191 -24.48 -6.56 -10.31
N LEU A 192 -25.15 -7.47 -11.01
CA LEU A 192 -25.57 -7.27 -12.40
C LEU A 192 -26.97 -6.66 -12.32
N GLN A 193 -27.06 -5.36 -12.53
CA GLN A 193 -28.33 -4.71 -12.86
C GLN A 193 -28.41 -4.56 -14.37
#